data_AF-A0A0A9WZ93-F1
#
_entry.id   AF-A0A0A9WZ93-F1
#
_cell.length_a   1.000
_cell.length_b   1.000
_cell.length_c   1.000
_cell.angle_alpha   90.00
_cell.angle_beta   90.00
_cell.angle_gamma   90.00
#
_symmetry.space_group_name_H-M   'P 1'
#
loop_
_entity.id
_entity.type
_entity.pdbx_description
1 polymer ?
#
loop_
_entity_poly.entity_id
_entity_poly.type
_entity_poly.pdbx_seq_one_letter_code
_entity_poly.pdbx_strand_id
1 'polypeptide(L)'
;MARKAMACAAVLALRRIVRWLRDTTRKIASLVTFRVTIRRESGAPRLAALQKTRDSGGTGASIRSYTLQLAADKTTVFAQTIDNFISCTRESKEARPQIVMRNMRQFMTGMKNYLVTHGEREFERQVEKERNKLKSTEFLNLDAILEGVMHKLVVRPLKEHLYKLFVDEYSDTGAIQLLAENIKYARTKHPKDIGIRPNIILPSEEAMDEICSYLQLLQDVDSPLEKLESLLKSIASIFKTVKVSNSKGGMMLGADDFLPLFVWVLVQSGMVAAEIEADYMWGLLHPSLLSGEGGYYLTTLSSAVHVLKSFRACSEEYTASGASLNWGTGSGPLAEFRSVLKIVVPDERNGSILTKTLPIRPNMTTKDVCKIIAHKVRITNPQDYALYKLIDGEETILADSECPQDIKGNLSDTGKHCMFAYKRIDAKIAWPKNTSQ
;
A
#
# COMPACT_ATOMS: atom_id res chain seq x y z
N MET A 1 -4.91 -32.61 27.27
CA MET A 1 -5.37 -31.33 27.87
C MET A 1 -4.35 -30.19 27.77
N ALA A 2 -3.03 -30.44 27.74
CA ALA A 2 -2.00 -29.38 27.64
C ALA A 2 -2.05 -28.49 26.37
N ARG A 3 -2.44 -29.03 25.20
CA ARG A 3 -2.55 -28.24 23.94
C ARG A 3 -3.68 -27.20 23.95
N LYS A 4 -4.80 -27.47 24.65
CA LYS A 4 -5.90 -26.49 24.81
C LYS A 4 -5.52 -25.37 25.78
N ALA A 5 -4.69 -25.66 26.79
CA ALA A 5 -4.18 -24.65 27.73
C ALA A 5 -3.16 -23.69 27.08
N MET A 6 -2.25 -24.20 26.23
CA MET A 6 -1.33 -23.36 25.44
C MET A 6 -2.06 -22.47 24.43
N ALA A 7 -3.09 -22.99 23.74
CA ALA A 7 -3.90 -22.19 22.83
C ALA A 7 -4.66 -21.07 23.57
N CYS A 8 -5.15 -21.33 24.79
CA CYS A 8 -5.81 -20.34 25.62
C CYS A 8 -4.82 -19.26 26.13
N ALA A 9 -3.60 -19.65 26.50
CA ALA A 9 -2.54 -18.74 26.90
C ALA A 9 -2.05 -17.86 25.73
N ALA A 10 -1.92 -18.42 24.53
CA ALA A 10 -1.59 -17.68 23.31
C ALA A 10 -2.71 -16.71 22.90
N VAL A 11 -3.99 -17.09 23.04
CA VAL A 11 -5.15 -16.19 22.81
C VAL A 11 -5.19 -15.07 23.86
N LEU A 12 -4.82 -15.34 25.11
CA LEU A 12 -4.69 -14.32 26.15
C LEU A 12 -3.49 -13.39 25.91
N ALA A 13 -2.36 -13.91 25.43
CA ALA A 13 -1.19 -13.15 25.04
C ALA A 13 -1.49 -12.27 23.81
N LEU A 14 -2.18 -12.78 22.80
CA LEU A 14 -2.65 -12.01 21.65
C LEU A 14 -3.66 -10.94 22.04
N ARG A 15 -4.63 -11.28 22.90
CA ARG A 15 -5.57 -10.29 23.42
C ARG A 15 -4.88 -9.24 24.26
N ARG A 16 -3.72 -9.55 24.86
CA ARG A 16 -2.86 -8.63 25.60
C ARG A 16 -1.95 -7.82 24.69
N ILE A 17 -1.39 -8.37 23.61
CA ILE A 17 -0.55 -7.65 22.64
C ILE A 17 -1.40 -6.77 21.74
N VAL A 18 -2.56 -7.24 21.29
CA VAL A 18 -3.54 -6.41 20.55
C VAL A 18 -4.16 -5.37 21.48
N ARG A 19 -4.46 -5.68 22.75
CA ARG A 19 -4.80 -4.64 23.73
C ARG A 19 -3.63 -3.73 24.01
N TRP A 20 -2.40 -4.21 24.07
CA TRP A 20 -1.24 -3.40 24.40
C TRP A 20 -0.89 -2.49 23.22
N LEU A 21 -0.94 -2.96 21.97
CA LEU A 21 -0.84 -2.14 20.76
C LEU A 21 -1.98 -1.13 20.73
N ARG A 22 -3.24 -1.56 20.96
CA ARG A 22 -4.42 -0.69 20.98
C ARG A 22 -4.46 0.29 22.17
N ASP A 23 -3.93 -0.07 23.33
CA ASP A 23 -3.87 0.75 24.54
C ASP A 23 -2.62 1.63 24.54
N THR A 24 -1.54 1.24 23.87
CA THR A 24 -0.37 2.10 23.65
C THR A 24 -0.69 3.13 22.57
N THR A 25 -1.36 2.74 21.48
CA THR A 25 -1.89 3.69 20.50
C THR A 25 -3.03 4.53 21.07
N ARG A 26 -3.94 3.99 21.90
CA ARG A 26 -4.94 4.79 22.61
C ARG A 26 -4.38 5.66 23.71
N LYS A 27 -3.35 5.27 24.47
CA LYS A 27 -2.74 6.16 25.50
C LYS A 27 -1.98 7.31 24.86
N ILE A 28 -1.44 7.11 23.66
CA ILE A 28 -0.83 8.16 22.84
C ILE A 28 -1.92 9.01 22.16
N ALA A 29 -3.01 8.40 21.69
CA ALA A 29 -4.14 9.10 21.06
C ALA A 29 -5.14 9.74 22.06
N SER A 30 -5.19 9.30 23.31
CA SER A 30 -6.13 9.82 24.33
C SER A 30 -5.73 11.20 24.84
N LEU A 31 -4.58 11.72 24.40
CA LEU A 31 -4.21 13.13 24.56
C LEU A 31 -4.88 14.03 23.51
N VAL A 32 -5.49 13.47 22.45
CA VAL A 32 -6.16 14.23 21.39
C VAL A 32 -7.46 13.52 21.03
N THR A 33 -8.55 13.91 21.69
CA THR A 33 -9.89 13.42 21.34
C THR A 33 -10.72 14.56 20.78
N PHE A 34 -11.03 14.55 19.49
CA PHE A 34 -12.25 15.20 18.99
C PHE A 34 -12.78 14.51 17.73
N ARG A 35 -14.10 14.31 17.69
CA ARG A 35 -14.85 13.76 16.56
C ARG A 35 -15.00 14.82 15.47
N VAL A 36 -14.73 14.47 14.21
CA VAL A 36 -15.10 15.31 13.06
C VAL A 36 -15.80 14.48 11.98
N THR A 37 -16.93 15.00 11.52
CA THR A 37 -17.77 14.50 10.43
C THR A 37 -17.12 14.83 9.07
N ILE A 38 -16.80 13.80 8.28
CA ILE A 38 -16.06 13.94 7.02
C ILE A 38 -16.98 14.36 5.86
N ARG A 39 -16.69 15.49 5.21
CA ARG A 39 -17.25 15.86 3.89
C ARG A 39 -16.40 15.26 2.75
N ARG A 40 -17.11 14.69 1.76
CA ARG A 40 -16.61 14.16 0.48
C ARG A 40 -15.89 15.25 -0.30
N GLU A 41 -14.62 15.04 -0.68
CA GLU A 41 -14.11 15.54 -1.96
C GLU A 41 -12.79 14.87 -2.40
N SER A 42 -12.71 14.60 -3.71
CA SER A 42 -11.55 14.14 -4.51
C SER A 42 -10.88 12.81 -4.14
N GLY A 43 -11.50 11.70 -4.54
CA GLY A 43 -10.82 10.39 -4.70
C GLY A 43 -10.60 10.06 -6.18
N ALA A 44 -9.60 9.22 -6.49
CA ALA A 44 -9.32 8.75 -7.85
C ALA A 44 -10.61 8.23 -8.54
N PRO A 45 -10.83 8.47 -9.84
CA PRO A 45 -12.09 8.14 -10.52
C PRO A 45 -12.52 6.67 -10.36
N ARG A 46 -11.55 5.75 -10.35
CA ARG A 46 -11.80 4.31 -10.13
C ARG A 46 -12.23 3.99 -8.70
N LEU A 47 -11.64 4.65 -7.70
CA LEU A 47 -12.03 4.49 -6.30
C LEU A 47 -13.39 5.13 -6.02
N ALA A 48 -13.64 6.30 -6.58
CA ALA A 48 -14.94 6.97 -6.51
C ALA A 48 -16.06 6.13 -7.15
N ALA A 49 -15.77 5.44 -8.26
CA ALA A 49 -16.70 4.51 -8.89
C ALA A 49 -17.02 3.31 -7.97
N LEU A 50 -15.99 2.69 -7.37
CA LEU A 50 -16.17 1.58 -6.43
C LEU A 50 -16.92 1.99 -5.15
N GLN A 51 -16.68 3.20 -4.65
CA GLN A 51 -17.42 3.77 -3.53
C GLN A 51 -18.91 3.96 -3.86
N LYS A 52 -19.23 4.54 -5.03
CA LYS A 52 -20.62 4.70 -5.48
C LYS A 52 -21.36 3.37 -5.62
N THR A 53 -20.66 2.34 -6.10
CA THR A 53 -21.24 0.99 -6.17
C THR A 53 -21.46 0.39 -4.78
N ARG A 54 -20.61 0.71 -3.78
CA ARG A 54 -20.67 0.18 -2.40
C ARG A 54 -21.81 0.76 -1.57
N ASP A 55 -22.15 2.03 -1.74
CA ASP A 55 -23.21 2.71 -0.98
C ASP A 55 -24.55 1.96 -1.15
N SER A 56 -25.27 1.73 -0.05
CA SER A 56 -26.47 0.88 0.05
C SER A 56 -27.65 1.29 -0.86
N GLY A 57 -27.56 2.44 -1.53
CA GLY A 57 -28.56 2.96 -2.47
C GLY A 57 -28.11 3.04 -3.93
N GLY A 58 -26.94 2.48 -4.30
CA GLY A 58 -26.43 2.49 -5.67
C GLY A 58 -26.97 1.34 -6.55
N THR A 59 -26.79 1.46 -7.87
CA THR A 59 -27.07 0.42 -8.87
C THR A 59 -26.41 -0.90 -8.46
N GLY A 60 -27.21 -1.97 -8.25
CA GLY A 60 -26.71 -3.26 -7.77
C GLY A 60 -26.85 -3.54 -6.27
N ALA A 61 -27.50 -2.65 -5.49
CA ALA A 61 -27.84 -2.91 -4.09
C ALA A 61 -28.73 -4.16 -3.92
N SER A 62 -29.65 -4.41 -4.85
CA SER A 62 -30.48 -5.63 -4.88
C SER A 62 -29.62 -6.89 -4.96
N ILE A 63 -28.67 -6.92 -5.89
CA ILE A 63 -27.75 -8.05 -6.11
C ILE A 63 -26.89 -8.28 -4.89
N ARG A 64 -26.37 -7.22 -4.27
CA ARG A 64 -25.63 -7.31 -3.00
C ARG A 64 -26.46 -7.97 -1.91
N SER A 65 -27.66 -7.46 -1.67
CA SER A 65 -28.56 -7.98 -0.63
C SER A 65 -28.91 -9.44 -0.90
N TYR A 66 -29.23 -9.79 -2.14
CA TYR A 66 -29.53 -11.16 -2.53
C TYR A 66 -28.33 -12.10 -2.34
N THR A 67 -27.12 -11.66 -2.72
CA THR A 67 -25.90 -12.45 -2.51
C THR A 67 -25.63 -12.70 -1.02
N LEU A 68 -25.90 -11.69 -0.17
CA LEU A 68 -25.80 -11.86 1.28
C LEU A 68 -26.88 -12.79 1.84
N GLN A 69 -28.08 -12.80 1.25
CA GLN A 69 -29.13 -13.77 1.60
C GLN A 69 -28.75 -15.19 1.21
N LEU A 70 -28.13 -15.39 0.04
CA LEU A 70 -27.58 -16.69 -0.34
C LEU A 70 -26.56 -17.17 0.70
N ALA A 71 -25.63 -16.31 1.14
CA ALA A 71 -24.65 -16.66 2.17
C ALA A 71 -25.26 -16.95 3.55
N ALA A 72 -26.41 -16.34 3.86
CA ALA A 72 -27.13 -16.58 5.11
C ALA A 72 -27.87 -17.93 5.11
N ASP A 73 -28.28 -18.41 3.94
CA ASP A 73 -28.99 -19.68 3.81
C ASP A 73 -28.00 -20.86 3.70
N LYS A 74 -27.88 -21.61 4.79
CA LYS A 74 -26.98 -22.78 4.92
C LYS A 74 -27.33 -23.96 4.03
N THR A 75 -28.48 -23.93 3.35
CA THR A 75 -28.84 -24.95 2.35
C THR A 75 -28.22 -24.66 0.98
N THR A 76 -27.65 -23.46 0.76
CA THR A 76 -26.96 -23.10 -0.48
C THR A 76 -25.55 -23.69 -0.53
N VAL A 77 -25.11 -24.05 -1.73
CA VAL A 77 -23.72 -24.46 -1.99
C VAL A 77 -22.79 -23.29 -1.71
N PHE A 78 -23.20 -22.06 -2.09
CA PHE A 78 -22.45 -20.84 -1.81
C PHE A 78 -22.17 -20.62 -0.32
N ALA A 79 -23.18 -20.71 0.56
CA ALA A 79 -22.98 -20.53 1.99
C ALA A 79 -22.09 -21.62 2.60
N GLN A 80 -22.36 -22.89 2.26
CA GLN A 80 -21.58 -24.03 2.77
C GLN A 80 -20.11 -23.92 2.37
N THR A 81 -19.85 -23.54 1.11
CA THR A 81 -18.49 -23.38 0.59
C THR A 81 -17.73 -22.26 1.31
N ILE A 82 -18.40 -21.13 1.60
CA ILE A 82 -17.82 -20.02 2.38
C ILE A 82 -17.53 -20.46 3.82
N ASP A 83 -18.49 -21.08 4.50
CA ASP A 83 -18.31 -21.53 5.88
C ASP A 83 -17.17 -22.55 6.00
N ASN A 84 -17.13 -23.53 5.08
CA ASN A 84 -16.08 -24.54 5.03
C ASN A 84 -14.72 -23.89 4.79
N PHE A 85 -14.61 -22.96 3.85
CA PHE A 85 -13.35 -22.23 3.62
C PHE A 85 -12.90 -21.47 4.86
N ILE A 86 -13.81 -20.79 5.56
CA ILE A 86 -13.48 -20.04 6.78
C ILE A 86 -13.03 -20.99 7.90
N SER A 87 -13.73 -22.10 8.11
CA SER A 87 -13.36 -23.09 9.14
C SER A 87 -12.01 -23.72 8.83
N CYS A 88 -11.81 -24.22 7.61
CA CYS A 88 -10.55 -24.82 7.18
C CYS A 88 -9.39 -23.83 7.26
N THR A 89 -9.61 -22.56 6.91
CA THR A 89 -8.55 -21.54 7.02
C THR A 89 -8.18 -21.28 8.48
N ARG A 90 -9.16 -21.20 9.39
CA ARG A 90 -8.91 -20.98 10.83
C ARG A 90 -8.26 -22.17 11.52
N GLU A 91 -8.57 -23.37 11.08
CA GLU A 91 -8.04 -24.63 11.62
C GLU A 91 -6.72 -25.06 10.96
N SER A 92 -6.36 -24.43 9.84
CA SER A 92 -5.12 -24.69 9.12
C SER A 92 -3.90 -24.48 10.01
N LYS A 93 -2.86 -25.29 9.77
CA LYS A 93 -1.54 -25.11 10.38
C LYS A 93 -0.67 -24.10 9.63
N GLU A 94 -1.17 -23.53 8.54
CA GLU A 94 -0.43 -22.51 7.80
C GLU A 94 -0.22 -21.28 8.68
N ALA A 95 1.04 -20.95 8.93
CA ALA A 95 1.44 -19.84 9.79
C ALA A 95 1.79 -18.59 8.98
N ARG A 96 2.07 -18.73 7.67
CA ARG A 96 2.51 -17.61 6.82
C ARG A 96 1.31 -16.78 6.34
N PRO A 97 1.18 -15.51 6.75
CA PRO A 97 0.06 -14.65 6.39
C PRO A 97 -0.01 -14.42 4.87
N GLN A 98 1.13 -14.38 4.19
CA GLN A 98 1.20 -14.22 2.73
C GLN A 98 0.52 -15.38 1.98
N ILE A 99 0.68 -16.62 2.47
CA ILE A 99 0.04 -17.80 1.87
C ILE A 99 -1.46 -17.77 2.14
N VAL A 100 -1.86 -17.45 3.37
CA VAL A 100 -3.27 -17.35 3.75
C VAL A 100 -3.98 -16.27 2.93
N MET A 101 -3.40 -15.08 2.78
CA MET A 101 -3.97 -14.02 1.95
C MET A 101 -4.10 -14.44 0.48
N ARG A 102 -3.08 -15.10 -0.09
CA ARG A 102 -3.14 -15.63 -1.45
C ARG A 102 -4.32 -16.60 -1.60
N ASN A 103 -4.50 -17.52 -0.67
CA ASN A 103 -5.60 -18.47 -0.68
C ASN A 103 -6.96 -17.77 -0.54
N MET A 104 -7.06 -16.76 0.34
CA MET A 104 -8.26 -15.92 0.46
C MET A 104 -8.59 -15.23 -0.87
N ARG A 105 -7.61 -14.71 -1.61
CA ARG A 105 -7.85 -14.09 -2.92
C ARG A 105 -8.32 -15.06 -3.96
N GLN A 106 -7.64 -16.20 -4.07
CA GLN A 106 -8.02 -17.26 -5.01
C GLN A 106 -9.45 -17.73 -4.73
N PHE A 107 -9.80 -17.91 -3.45
CA PHE A 107 -11.15 -18.27 -3.04
C PHE A 107 -12.18 -17.20 -3.41
N MET A 108 -11.94 -15.92 -3.06
CA MET A 108 -12.86 -14.84 -3.39
C MET A 108 -13.07 -14.73 -4.91
N THR A 109 -12.01 -14.77 -5.71
CA THR A 109 -12.11 -14.77 -7.18
C THR A 109 -12.90 -15.98 -7.69
N GLY A 110 -12.63 -17.17 -7.16
CA GLY A 110 -13.36 -18.39 -7.51
C GLY A 110 -14.85 -18.29 -7.21
N MET A 111 -15.23 -17.78 -6.04
CA MET A 111 -16.63 -17.64 -5.64
C MET A 111 -17.38 -16.56 -6.43
N LYS A 112 -16.71 -15.46 -6.79
CA LYS A 112 -17.30 -14.47 -7.71
C LYS A 112 -17.59 -15.10 -9.07
N ASN A 113 -16.62 -15.82 -9.64
CA ASN A 113 -16.78 -16.48 -10.94
C ASN A 113 -17.85 -17.57 -10.88
N TYR A 114 -17.92 -18.36 -9.81
CA TYR A 114 -18.99 -19.34 -9.59
C TYR A 114 -20.38 -18.71 -9.68
N LEU A 115 -20.63 -17.63 -8.92
CA LEU A 115 -21.92 -16.94 -8.91
C LEU A 115 -22.27 -16.32 -10.27
N VAL A 116 -21.28 -15.77 -10.98
CA VAL A 116 -21.51 -15.13 -12.29
C VAL A 116 -21.74 -16.17 -13.39
N THR A 117 -21.02 -17.29 -13.38
CA THR A 117 -21.06 -18.29 -14.46
C THR A 117 -22.19 -19.30 -14.29
N HIS A 118 -22.38 -19.81 -13.08
CA HIS A 118 -23.35 -20.89 -12.84
C HIS A 118 -24.65 -20.35 -12.25
N GLY A 119 -24.60 -19.19 -11.59
CA GLY A 119 -25.69 -18.70 -10.78
C GLY A 119 -25.98 -19.64 -9.61
N GLU A 120 -26.67 -19.14 -8.60
CA GLU A 120 -27.32 -20.00 -7.63
C GLU A 120 -28.74 -19.49 -7.40
N ARG A 121 -29.71 -20.40 -7.48
CA ARG A 121 -31.14 -20.09 -7.35
C ARG A 121 -31.57 -18.98 -8.31
N GLU A 122 -32.06 -17.86 -7.79
CA GLU A 122 -32.62 -16.75 -8.56
C GLU A 122 -31.61 -15.62 -8.79
N PHE A 123 -30.32 -15.88 -8.57
CA PHE A 123 -29.26 -14.89 -8.72
C PHE A 123 -29.26 -14.27 -10.13
N GLU A 124 -29.31 -15.11 -11.17
CA GLU A 124 -29.36 -14.64 -12.56
C GLU A 124 -30.59 -13.78 -12.84
N ARG A 125 -31.74 -14.14 -12.25
CA ARG A 125 -32.97 -13.34 -12.37
C ARG A 125 -32.83 -11.98 -11.70
N GLN A 126 -32.12 -11.88 -10.58
CA GLN A 126 -31.84 -10.60 -9.93
C GLN A 126 -30.89 -9.74 -10.74
N VAL A 127 -29.89 -10.35 -11.38
CA VAL A 127 -28.99 -9.66 -12.31
C VAL A 127 -29.78 -9.09 -13.49
N GLU A 128 -30.66 -9.90 -14.11
CA GLU A 128 -31.47 -9.46 -15.25
C GLU A 128 -32.48 -8.36 -14.87
N LYS A 129 -33.07 -8.43 -13.67
CA LYS A 129 -33.92 -7.35 -13.13
C LYS A 129 -33.18 -6.02 -13.00
N GLU A 130 -31.93 -6.03 -12.52
CA GLU A 130 -31.14 -4.80 -12.41
C GLU A 130 -30.64 -4.35 -13.79
N ARG A 131 -30.33 -5.28 -14.70
CA ARG A 131 -29.95 -4.98 -16.08
C ARG A 131 -31.04 -4.24 -16.83
N ASN A 132 -32.30 -4.65 -16.66
CA ASN A 132 -33.47 -4.01 -17.28
C ASN A 132 -33.74 -2.58 -16.77
N LYS A 133 -33.16 -2.18 -15.63
CA LYS A 133 -33.28 -0.81 -15.10
C LYS A 133 -32.19 0.13 -15.64
N LEU A 134 -31.16 -0.39 -16.31
CA LEU A 134 -30.05 0.40 -16.80
C LEU A 134 -30.48 1.22 -18.02
N LYS A 135 -29.99 2.47 -18.07
CA LYS A 135 -30.04 3.27 -19.31
C LYS A 135 -29.01 2.75 -20.31
N SER A 136 -29.16 3.13 -21.58
CA SER A 136 -28.20 2.78 -22.65
C SER A 136 -26.77 3.28 -22.40
N THR A 137 -26.58 4.26 -21.52
CA THR A 137 -25.28 4.82 -21.13
C THR A 137 -24.72 4.25 -19.82
N GLU A 138 -25.41 3.30 -19.20
CA GLU A 138 -25.05 2.73 -17.91
C GLU A 138 -24.70 1.24 -18.02
N PHE A 139 -23.81 0.76 -17.16
CA PHE A 139 -23.48 -0.65 -17.06
C PHE A 139 -23.43 -1.08 -15.60
N LEU A 140 -23.69 -2.36 -15.37
CA LEU A 140 -23.67 -2.97 -14.05
C LEU A 140 -22.32 -3.67 -13.82
N ASN A 141 -21.52 -3.14 -12.91
CA ASN A 141 -20.24 -3.75 -12.53
C ASN A 141 -20.44 -4.84 -11.46
N LEU A 142 -20.84 -6.05 -11.91
CA LEU A 142 -21.02 -7.21 -11.03
C LEU A 142 -19.74 -7.57 -10.26
N ASP A 143 -18.58 -7.47 -10.89
CA ASP A 143 -17.29 -7.79 -10.26
C ASP A 143 -17.05 -6.92 -9.03
N ALA A 144 -17.25 -5.60 -9.14
CA ALA A 144 -17.13 -4.67 -8.02
C ALA A 144 -18.16 -4.92 -6.91
N ILE A 145 -19.40 -5.26 -7.26
CA ILE A 145 -20.46 -5.56 -6.29
C ILE A 145 -20.11 -6.81 -5.48
N LEU A 146 -19.74 -7.88 -6.19
CA LEU A 146 -19.41 -9.16 -5.58
C LEU A 146 -18.10 -9.10 -4.81
N GLU A 147 -17.09 -8.35 -5.26
CA GLU A 147 -15.85 -8.09 -4.48
C GLU A 147 -16.20 -7.49 -3.11
N GLY A 148 -17.08 -6.49 -3.08
CA GLY A 148 -17.55 -5.88 -1.83
C GLY A 148 -18.31 -6.86 -0.93
N VAL A 149 -19.05 -7.80 -1.50
CA VAL A 149 -19.72 -8.88 -0.74
C VAL A 149 -18.70 -9.88 -0.19
N MET A 150 -17.72 -10.29 -1.00
CA MET A 150 -16.65 -11.20 -0.60
C MET A 150 -15.83 -10.62 0.56
N HIS A 151 -15.56 -9.31 0.58
CA HIS A 151 -14.90 -8.67 1.73
C HIS A 151 -15.70 -8.86 3.02
N LYS A 152 -17.03 -8.76 2.96
CA LYS A 152 -17.90 -8.95 4.14
C LYS A 152 -17.99 -10.40 4.58
N LEU A 153 -18.03 -11.34 3.63
CA LEU A 153 -18.25 -12.76 3.91
C LEU A 153 -16.95 -13.51 4.24
N VAL A 154 -15.82 -13.13 3.66
CA VAL A 154 -14.55 -13.85 3.79
C VAL A 154 -13.52 -13.04 4.58
N VAL A 155 -13.23 -11.81 4.15
CA VAL A 155 -12.16 -11.00 4.75
C VAL A 155 -12.50 -10.63 6.20
N ARG A 156 -13.72 -10.17 6.47
CA ARG A 156 -14.12 -9.76 7.81
C ARG A 156 -14.05 -10.89 8.85
N PRO A 157 -14.59 -12.11 8.61
CA PRO A 157 -14.45 -13.22 9.57
C PRO A 157 -13.02 -13.72 9.77
N LEU A 158 -12.17 -13.61 8.75
CA LEU A 158 -10.78 -14.07 8.78
C LEU A 158 -9.78 -13.01 9.25
N LYS A 159 -10.18 -11.73 9.35
CA LYS A 159 -9.30 -10.62 9.75
C LYS A 159 -8.56 -10.92 11.05
N GLU A 160 -9.27 -11.29 12.12
CA GLU A 160 -8.62 -11.53 13.42
C GLU A 160 -7.57 -12.65 13.35
N HIS A 161 -7.86 -13.70 12.60
CA HIS A 161 -6.91 -14.80 12.39
C HIS A 161 -5.70 -14.34 11.57
N LEU A 162 -5.92 -13.59 10.50
CA LEU A 162 -4.84 -13.07 9.67
C LEU A 162 -3.95 -12.07 10.42
N TYR A 163 -4.54 -11.15 11.18
CA TYR A 163 -3.79 -10.22 12.03
C TYR A 163 -2.99 -10.96 13.10
N LYS A 164 -3.51 -12.07 13.62
CA LYS A 164 -2.74 -12.93 14.51
C LYS A 164 -1.49 -13.46 13.82
N LEU A 165 -1.61 -14.03 12.62
CA LEU A 165 -0.45 -14.54 11.88
C LEU A 165 0.59 -13.45 11.61
N PHE A 166 0.14 -12.25 11.23
CA PHE A 166 1.05 -11.10 11.07
C PHE A 166 1.74 -10.72 12.38
N VAL A 167 0.99 -10.60 13.48
CA VAL A 167 1.60 -10.24 14.77
C VAL A 167 2.58 -11.31 15.22
N ASP A 168 2.26 -12.59 15.06
CA ASP A 168 3.14 -13.71 15.43
C ASP A 168 4.44 -13.65 14.59
N GLU A 169 4.34 -13.61 13.25
CA GLU A 169 5.52 -13.55 12.36
C GLU A 169 6.39 -12.30 12.58
N TYR A 170 5.78 -11.13 12.79
CA TYR A 170 6.52 -9.87 12.90
C TYR A 170 7.03 -9.63 14.33
N SER A 171 6.47 -10.33 15.33
CA SER A 171 7.04 -10.37 16.67
C SER A 171 8.22 -11.32 16.74
N ASP A 172 8.13 -12.48 16.09
CA ASP A 172 9.22 -13.47 16.04
C ASP A 172 10.45 -12.93 15.32
N THR A 173 10.26 -12.11 14.28
CA THR A 173 11.35 -11.42 13.58
C THR A 173 11.83 -10.14 14.28
N GLY A 174 11.16 -9.70 15.34
CA GLY A 174 11.45 -8.43 16.03
C GLY A 174 11.09 -7.16 15.22
N ALA A 175 10.43 -7.31 14.07
CA ALA A 175 10.10 -6.22 13.16
C ALA A 175 9.20 -5.15 13.79
N ILE A 176 8.22 -5.56 14.60
CA ILE A 176 7.30 -4.64 15.31
C ILE A 176 8.07 -3.82 16.36
N GLN A 177 8.94 -4.47 17.13
CA GLN A 177 9.74 -3.85 18.18
C GLN A 177 10.73 -2.85 17.57
N LEU A 178 11.44 -3.27 16.52
CA LEU A 178 12.36 -2.40 15.78
C LEU A 178 11.65 -1.14 15.27
N LEU A 179 10.47 -1.30 14.65
CA LEU A 179 9.71 -0.17 14.14
C LEU A 179 9.23 0.75 15.28
N ALA A 180 8.76 0.19 16.40
CA ALA A 180 8.33 0.98 17.56
C ALA A 180 9.48 1.78 18.18
N GLU A 181 10.66 1.17 18.34
CA GLU A 181 11.86 1.82 18.86
C GLU A 181 12.36 2.93 17.93
N ASN A 182 12.38 2.67 16.63
CA ASN A 182 12.83 3.66 15.65
C ASN A 182 11.83 4.81 15.51
N ILE A 183 10.52 4.58 15.62
CA ILE A 183 9.53 5.66 15.71
C ILE A 183 9.81 6.52 16.95
N LYS A 184 10.06 5.90 18.11
CA LYS A 184 10.39 6.63 19.34
C LYS A 184 11.68 7.43 19.20
N TYR A 185 12.71 6.86 18.58
CA TYR A 185 13.98 7.54 18.32
C TYR A 185 13.81 8.69 17.32
N ALA A 186 13.11 8.47 16.21
CA ALA A 186 12.86 9.49 15.19
C ALA A 186 12.04 10.68 15.71
N ARG A 187 11.17 10.49 16.71
CA ARG A 187 10.47 11.60 17.39
C ARG A 187 11.41 12.58 18.10
N THR A 188 12.61 12.14 18.50
CA THR A 188 13.62 13.01 19.15
C THR A 188 14.41 13.87 18.15
N LYS A 189 14.21 13.65 16.85
CA LYS A 189 14.98 14.29 15.78
C LYS A 189 14.24 15.47 15.18
N HIS A 190 14.99 16.45 14.70
CA HIS A 190 14.40 17.62 14.03
C HIS A 190 13.89 17.23 12.64
N PRO A 191 12.88 17.88 12.05
CA PRO A 191 12.40 17.59 10.69
C PRO A 191 13.50 17.53 9.61
N LYS A 192 14.50 18.41 9.71
CA LYS A 192 15.71 18.41 8.86
C LYS A 192 16.48 17.08 8.94
N ASP A 193 16.43 16.44 10.10
CA ASP A 193 17.06 15.17 10.42
C ASP A 193 16.32 13.94 9.86
N ILE A 194 15.14 14.17 9.30
CA ILE A 194 14.37 13.15 8.58
C ILE A 194 14.48 13.36 7.06
N GLY A 195 15.17 14.42 6.62
CA GLY A 195 15.32 14.76 5.20
C GLY A 195 14.28 15.74 4.68
N ILE A 196 13.53 16.39 5.57
CA ILE A 196 12.60 17.45 5.16
C ILE A 196 13.40 18.72 4.89
N ARG A 197 13.31 19.21 3.65
CA ARG A 197 13.95 20.46 3.26
C ARG A 197 13.34 21.64 4.04
N PRO A 198 14.14 22.65 4.41
CA PRO A 198 13.67 23.76 5.26
C PRO A 198 12.58 24.62 4.62
N ASN A 199 12.42 24.54 3.29
CA ASN A 199 11.36 25.22 2.55
C ASN A 199 10.05 24.42 2.47
N ILE A 200 10.01 23.19 2.97
CA ILE A 200 8.78 22.38 3.05
C ILE A 200 8.08 22.72 4.36
N ILE A 201 6.82 23.15 4.23
CA ILE A 201 5.99 23.50 5.37
C ILE A 201 5.37 22.22 5.94
N LEU A 202 5.52 22.03 7.24
CA LEU A 202 4.96 20.88 7.96
C LEU A 202 3.46 21.06 8.18
N PRO A 203 2.69 19.96 8.28
CA PRO A 203 1.31 20.02 8.69
C PRO A 203 1.12 20.74 10.03
N SER A 204 0.10 21.60 10.14
CA SER A 204 -0.32 22.21 11.41
C SER A 204 -0.87 21.15 12.37
N GLU A 205 -1.09 21.52 13.63
CA GLU A 205 -1.66 20.63 14.63
C GLU A 205 -3.05 20.11 14.19
N GLU A 206 -3.92 20.99 13.69
CA GLU A 206 -5.25 20.60 13.22
C GLU A 206 -5.19 19.68 11.99
N ALA A 207 -4.25 19.93 11.08
CA ALA A 207 -4.03 19.08 9.92
C ALA A 207 -3.46 17.71 10.34
N MET A 208 -2.55 17.68 11.31
CA MET A 208 -2.02 16.45 11.88
C MET A 208 -3.12 15.62 12.54
N ASP A 209 -4.04 16.23 13.27
CA ASP A 209 -5.18 15.53 13.88
C ASP A 209 -6.08 14.90 12.82
N GLU A 210 -6.39 15.64 11.75
CA GLU A 210 -7.16 15.10 10.62
C GLU A 210 -6.43 13.89 9.99
N ILE A 211 -5.14 14.04 9.70
CA ILE A 211 -4.32 12.97 9.11
C ILE A 211 -4.26 11.74 10.03
N CYS A 212 -4.01 11.94 11.33
CA CYS A 212 -3.99 10.88 12.34
C CYS A 212 -5.33 10.17 12.44
N SER A 213 -6.46 10.88 12.34
CA SER A 213 -7.79 10.27 12.33
C SER A 213 -7.99 9.30 11.16
N TYR A 214 -7.48 9.63 9.96
CA TYR A 214 -7.52 8.74 8.81
C TYR A 214 -6.60 7.52 8.97
N LEU A 215 -5.40 7.70 9.55
CA LEU A 215 -4.48 6.60 9.84
C LEU A 215 -4.98 5.67 10.95
N GLN A 216 -5.74 6.18 11.92
CA GLN A 216 -6.45 5.37 12.91
C GLN A 216 -7.60 4.61 12.26
N LEU A 217 -8.42 5.27 11.44
CA LEU A 217 -9.50 4.63 10.70
C LEU A 217 -8.97 3.49 9.82
N LEU A 218 -7.83 3.71 9.16
CA LEU A 218 -7.14 2.69 8.38
C LEU A 218 -6.86 1.42 9.21
N GLN A 219 -6.45 1.53 10.47
CA GLN A 219 -6.21 0.37 11.34
C GLN A 219 -7.51 -0.31 11.79
N ASP A 220 -8.57 0.46 12.03
CA ASP A 220 -9.83 -0.04 12.58
C ASP A 220 -10.67 -0.81 11.54
N VAL A 221 -10.73 -0.33 10.29
CA VAL A 221 -11.60 -0.93 9.26
C VAL A 221 -11.14 -2.32 8.83
N ASP A 222 -12.10 -3.18 8.43
CA ASP A 222 -11.81 -4.55 8.00
C ASP A 222 -11.55 -4.65 6.49
N SER A 223 -12.24 -3.82 5.71
CA SER A 223 -12.20 -3.87 4.25
C SER A 223 -10.87 -3.32 3.71
N PRO A 224 -10.09 -4.08 2.92
CA PRO A 224 -8.82 -3.61 2.36
C PRO A 224 -9.02 -2.38 1.46
N LEU A 225 -10.17 -2.28 0.79
CA LEU A 225 -10.55 -1.11 0.01
C LEU A 225 -10.75 0.14 0.90
N GLU A 226 -11.39 -0.01 2.06
CA GLU A 226 -11.60 1.12 3.00
C GLU A 226 -10.28 1.55 3.66
N LYS A 227 -9.36 0.61 3.89
CA LYS A 227 -8.00 0.92 4.32
C LYS A 227 -7.28 1.77 3.28
N LEU A 228 -7.35 1.37 2.00
CA LEU A 228 -6.76 2.13 0.90
C LEU A 228 -7.38 3.52 0.77
N GLU A 229 -8.71 3.64 0.87
CA GLU A 229 -9.40 4.94 0.85
C GLU A 229 -8.95 5.84 2.01
N SER A 230 -8.77 5.29 3.20
CA SER A 230 -8.30 6.03 4.37
C SER A 230 -6.85 6.47 4.20
N LEU A 231 -6.00 5.62 3.63
CA LEU A 231 -4.62 5.98 3.26
C LEU A 231 -4.61 7.16 2.28
N LEU A 232 -5.40 7.08 1.22
CA LEU A 232 -5.44 8.12 0.19
C LEU A 232 -5.99 9.44 0.73
N LYS A 233 -6.98 9.41 1.63
CA LYS A 233 -7.46 10.61 2.34
C LYS A 233 -6.38 11.23 3.20
N SER A 234 -5.64 10.43 3.97
CA SER A 234 -4.52 10.92 4.78
C SER A 234 -3.48 11.64 3.92
N ILE A 235 -3.16 11.07 2.76
CA ILE A 235 -2.19 11.63 1.82
C ILE A 235 -2.72 12.88 1.13
N ALA A 236 -3.99 12.89 0.73
CA ALA A 236 -4.64 14.07 0.17
C ALA A 236 -4.63 15.24 1.17
N SER A 237 -4.86 14.98 2.47
CA SER A 237 -4.74 15.99 3.52
C SER A 237 -3.31 16.51 3.66
N ILE A 238 -2.28 15.65 3.57
CA ILE A 238 -0.88 16.11 3.55
C ILE A 238 -0.63 17.08 2.38
N PHE A 239 -1.02 16.69 1.16
CA PHE A 239 -0.85 17.55 -0.02
C PHE A 239 -1.64 18.85 0.08
N LYS A 240 -2.87 18.81 0.64
CA LYS A 240 -3.69 20.00 0.88
C LYS A 240 -2.97 20.98 1.80
N THR A 241 -2.40 20.50 2.90
CA THR A 241 -1.69 21.37 3.86
C THR A 241 -0.49 22.04 3.22
N VAL A 242 0.31 21.30 2.45
CA VAL A 242 1.46 21.89 1.76
C VAL A 242 1.03 22.84 0.64
N LYS A 243 -0.07 22.56 -0.06
CA LYS A 243 -0.59 23.44 -1.12
C LYS A 243 -1.15 24.76 -0.57
N VAL A 244 -1.94 24.72 0.50
CA VAL A 244 -2.52 25.93 1.13
C VAL A 244 -1.41 26.87 1.60
N SER A 245 -0.37 26.33 2.24
CA SER A 245 0.74 27.13 2.73
C SER A 245 1.69 27.62 1.63
N ASN A 246 1.75 26.93 0.48
CA ASN A 246 2.54 27.34 -0.71
C ASN A 246 1.84 28.35 -1.63
N SER A 247 0.67 28.89 -1.27
CA SER A 247 -0.05 29.90 -2.07
C SER A 247 0.75 31.20 -2.33
N LYS A 248 1.94 31.37 -1.70
CA LYS A 248 2.86 32.50 -1.88
C LYS A 248 4.12 32.19 -2.69
N GLY A 249 4.38 30.94 -3.06
CA GLY A 249 5.55 30.54 -3.84
C GLY A 249 5.32 29.17 -4.44
N GLY A 250 5.17 29.09 -5.77
CA GLY A 250 4.66 27.93 -6.54
C GLY A 250 5.47 26.63 -6.50
N MET A 251 5.87 26.18 -5.31
CA MET A 251 6.62 24.96 -5.08
C MET A 251 5.68 23.74 -5.09
N MET A 252 5.88 22.86 -6.06
CA MET A 252 5.22 21.56 -6.12
C MET A 252 6.05 20.53 -5.34
N LEU A 253 5.40 19.76 -4.45
CA LEU A 253 6.05 18.63 -3.78
C LEU A 253 6.48 17.58 -4.80
N GLY A 254 7.79 17.38 -4.94
CA GLY A 254 8.33 16.26 -5.70
C GLY A 254 8.18 14.94 -4.94
N ALA A 255 8.36 13.81 -5.63
CA ALA A 255 8.40 12.49 -4.97
C ALA A 255 9.57 12.41 -3.96
N ASP A 256 10.67 13.11 -4.24
CA ASP A 256 11.84 13.21 -3.34
C ASP A 256 11.56 14.00 -2.06
N ASP A 257 10.54 14.85 -2.05
CA ASP A 257 10.11 15.64 -0.87
C ASP A 257 9.01 14.94 -0.07
N PHE A 258 8.14 14.24 -0.79
CA PHE A 258 6.96 13.64 -0.20
C PHE A 258 7.29 12.48 0.73
N LEU A 259 8.25 11.61 0.36
CA LEU A 259 8.58 10.44 1.18
C LEU A 259 9.13 10.83 2.57
N PRO A 260 10.13 11.74 2.72
CA PRO A 260 10.56 12.23 4.03
C PRO A 260 9.44 12.87 4.85
N LEU A 261 8.57 13.66 4.20
CA LEU A 261 7.41 14.26 4.85
C LEU A 261 6.44 13.18 5.36
N PHE A 262 6.20 12.14 4.56
CA PHE A 262 5.31 11.05 4.95
C PHE A 262 5.91 10.19 6.08
N VAL A 263 7.22 9.95 6.06
CA VAL A 263 7.95 9.33 7.17
C VAL A 263 7.74 10.12 8.46
N TRP A 264 7.91 11.45 8.42
CA TRP A 264 7.66 12.31 9.57
C TRP A 264 6.22 12.21 10.07
N VAL A 265 5.23 12.21 9.18
CA VAL A 265 3.81 12.03 9.56
C VAL A 265 3.58 10.68 10.25
N LEU A 266 4.19 9.59 9.77
CA LEU A 266 4.09 8.27 10.40
C LEU A 266 4.74 8.26 11.79
N VAL A 267 5.86 8.95 11.96
CA VAL A 267 6.54 9.13 13.26
C VAL A 267 5.65 9.88 14.25
N GLN A 268 5.03 10.98 13.81
CA GLN A 268 4.13 11.76 14.66
C GLN A 268 2.88 10.94 15.03
N SER A 269 2.24 10.29 14.06
CA SER A 269 1.04 9.45 14.31
C SER A 269 1.33 8.22 15.19
N GLY A 270 2.58 7.77 15.26
CA GLY A 270 2.97 6.62 16.09
C GLY A 270 2.44 5.28 15.58
N MET A 271 2.23 5.18 14.26
CA MET A 271 1.63 4.01 13.63
C MET A 271 2.61 2.83 13.55
N VAL A 272 2.70 2.04 14.61
CA VAL A 272 3.57 0.84 14.69
C VAL A 272 3.06 -0.30 13.80
N ALA A 273 1.76 -0.35 13.50
CA ALA A 273 1.16 -1.38 12.64
C ALA A 273 1.30 -1.08 11.13
N ALA A 274 2.00 -0.01 10.73
CA ALA A 274 2.07 0.46 9.34
C ALA A 274 2.50 -0.63 8.34
N GLU A 275 3.39 -1.51 8.75
CA GLU A 275 3.85 -2.62 7.90
C GLU A 275 2.76 -3.67 7.68
N ILE A 276 2.13 -4.14 8.76
CA ILE A 276 1.02 -5.11 8.72
C ILE A 276 -0.12 -4.56 7.87
N GLU A 277 -0.46 -3.28 8.04
CA GLU A 277 -1.51 -2.64 7.27
C GLU A 277 -1.19 -2.55 5.78
N ALA A 278 0.07 -2.27 5.44
CA ALA A 278 0.52 -2.29 4.06
C ALA A 278 0.39 -3.70 3.46
N ASP A 279 0.94 -4.73 4.12
CA ASP A 279 0.91 -6.10 3.60
C ASP A 279 -0.51 -6.68 3.51
N TYR A 280 -1.37 -6.34 4.47
CA TYR A 280 -2.79 -6.66 4.41
C TYR A 280 -3.45 -6.07 3.16
N MET A 281 -3.19 -4.81 2.85
CA MET A 281 -3.71 -4.18 1.64
C MET A 281 -3.13 -4.82 0.36
N TRP A 282 -1.85 -5.18 0.31
CA TRP A 282 -1.27 -5.86 -0.86
C TRP A 282 -1.85 -7.23 -1.11
N GLY A 283 -1.97 -8.03 -0.05
CA GLY A 283 -2.52 -9.36 -0.18
C GLY A 283 -4.00 -9.33 -0.57
N LEU A 284 -4.77 -8.37 -0.02
CA LEU A 284 -6.23 -8.44 -0.10
C LEU A 284 -6.90 -7.53 -1.15
N LEU A 285 -6.25 -6.47 -1.65
CA LEU A 285 -6.84 -5.56 -2.65
C LEU A 285 -6.91 -6.15 -4.06
N HIS A 286 -8.01 -5.94 -4.77
CA HIS A 286 -8.11 -6.29 -6.19
C HIS A 286 -6.91 -5.77 -7.02
N PRO A 287 -6.26 -6.60 -7.85
CA PRO A 287 -5.06 -6.19 -8.59
C PRO A 287 -5.25 -4.93 -9.45
N SER A 288 -6.47 -4.68 -9.93
CA SER A 288 -6.79 -3.46 -10.70
C SER A 288 -6.66 -2.16 -9.90
N LEU A 289 -6.72 -2.22 -8.56
CA LEU A 289 -6.55 -1.09 -7.64
C LEU A 289 -5.09 -0.83 -7.27
N LEU A 290 -4.25 -1.84 -7.44
CA LEU A 290 -2.80 -1.74 -7.27
C LEU A 290 -2.14 -1.10 -8.51
N SER A 291 -2.89 -0.94 -9.60
CA SER A 291 -2.47 -0.17 -10.78
C SER A 291 -2.81 1.32 -10.60
N GLY A 292 -1.80 2.18 -10.69
CA GLY A 292 -1.97 3.65 -10.64
C GLY A 292 -1.78 4.25 -9.25
N GLU A 293 -2.69 5.11 -8.82
CA GLU A 293 -2.55 5.91 -7.59
C GLU A 293 -2.53 5.07 -6.31
N GLY A 294 -3.41 4.07 -6.21
CA GLY A 294 -3.49 3.18 -5.05
C GLY A 294 -2.19 2.40 -4.83
N GLY A 295 -1.66 1.78 -5.87
CA GLY A 295 -0.37 1.09 -5.82
C GLY A 295 0.78 2.02 -5.49
N TYR A 296 0.85 3.20 -6.13
CA TYR A 296 1.90 4.18 -5.88
C TYR A 296 2.00 4.57 -4.41
N TYR A 297 0.89 5.01 -3.81
CA TYR A 297 0.90 5.47 -2.42
C TYR A 297 1.04 4.35 -1.41
N LEU A 298 0.51 3.17 -1.73
CA LEU A 298 0.74 2.01 -0.90
C LEU A 298 2.22 1.59 -0.96
N THR A 299 2.92 1.79 -2.10
CA THR A 299 4.37 1.62 -2.19
C THR A 299 5.12 2.67 -1.40
N THR A 300 4.65 3.92 -1.39
CA THR A 300 5.19 4.96 -0.49
C THR A 300 5.05 4.57 0.98
N LEU A 301 3.93 3.96 1.40
CA LEU A 301 3.75 3.50 2.78
C LEU A 301 4.81 2.47 3.19
N SER A 302 5.01 1.42 2.40
CA SER A 302 6.03 0.43 2.75
C SER A 302 7.45 0.97 2.61
N SER A 303 7.67 1.91 1.69
CA SER A 303 8.95 2.64 1.58
C SER A 303 9.23 3.41 2.86
N ALA A 304 8.23 4.10 3.41
CA ALA A 304 8.35 4.86 4.64
C ALA A 304 8.60 3.93 5.85
N VAL A 305 7.95 2.77 5.91
CA VAL A 305 8.23 1.74 6.92
C VAL A 305 9.66 1.24 6.83
N HIS A 306 10.16 0.95 5.63
CA HIS A 306 11.53 0.48 5.43
C HIS A 306 12.56 1.54 5.88
N VAL A 307 12.35 2.80 5.50
CA VAL A 307 13.16 3.93 5.97
C VAL A 307 13.16 4.00 7.49
N LEU A 308 11.99 3.84 8.13
CA LEU A 308 11.90 3.85 9.59
C LEU A 308 12.65 2.70 10.24
N LYS A 309 12.61 1.49 9.69
CA LYS A 309 13.35 0.33 10.22
C LYS A 309 14.87 0.51 10.15
N SER A 310 15.38 1.24 9.16
CA SER A 310 16.82 1.51 9.02
C SER A 310 17.27 2.85 9.65
N PHE A 311 16.33 3.65 10.15
CA PHE A 311 16.59 5.05 10.53
C PHE A 311 17.66 5.19 11.63
N ARG A 312 17.60 4.36 12.68
CA ARG A 312 18.53 4.43 13.81
C ARG A 312 19.93 3.93 13.42
N ALA A 313 20.03 2.78 12.76
CA ALA A 313 21.30 2.20 12.33
C ALA A 313 22.11 3.20 11.47
N CYS A 314 21.46 3.81 10.47
CA CYS A 314 22.09 4.86 9.67
C CYS A 314 22.54 6.07 10.48
N SER A 315 21.72 6.51 11.44
CA SER A 315 22.05 7.68 12.25
C SER A 315 23.29 7.42 13.12
N GLU A 316 23.47 6.20 13.61
CA GLU A 316 24.58 5.81 14.50
C GLU A 316 25.89 5.59 13.71
N GLU A 317 25.82 4.90 12.56
CA GLU A 317 26.96 4.70 11.65
C GLU A 317 27.55 6.04 11.17
N TYR A 318 26.71 7.04 10.91
CA TYR A 318 27.17 8.35 10.47
C TYR A 318 27.75 9.22 11.60
N THR A 319 27.21 9.11 12.82
CA THR A 319 27.85 9.77 13.97
C THR A 319 29.24 9.21 14.25
N ALA A 320 29.47 7.93 13.93
CA ALA A 320 30.79 7.31 14.02
C ALA A 320 31.74 7.72 12.88
N SER A 321 31.22 8.06 11.68
CA SER A 321 32.03 8.47 10.53
C SER A 321 32.36 9.97 10.46
N GLY A 322 31.84 10.78 11.40
CA GLY A 322 32.17 12.20 11.53
C GLY A 322 31.61 13.12 10.43
N ALA A 323 30.74 12.61 9.55
CA ALA A 323 30.17 13.37 8.45
C ALA A 323 28.88 14.11 8.85
N SER A 324 28.74 15.38 8.42
CA SER A 324 27.53 16.18 8.62
C SER A 324 26.36 15.55 7.87
N LEU A 325 25.37 15.01 8.58
CA LEU A 325 24.33 14.29 7.87
C LEU A 325 23.34 15.23 7.19
N ASN A 326 23.35 15.13 5.86
CA ASN A 326 22.64 16.01 4.97
C ASN A 326 21.56 15.17 4.27
N TRP A 327 20.47 14.94 5.00
CA TRP A 327 19.37 14.09 4.56
C TRP A 327 18.59 14.63 3.34
N GLY A 328 18.84 15.89 2.93
CA GLY A 328 18.14 16.57 1.83
C GLY A 328 18.85 16.59 0.48
N THR A 329 20.15 16.25 0.41
CA THR A 329 20.92 16.19 -0.84
C THR A 329 21.11 14.74 -1.25
N GLY A 330 21.17 14.46 -2.55
CA GLY A 330 21.20 13.10 -3.13
C GLY A 330 22.43 12.23 -2.79
N SER A 331 23.17 12.58 -1.74
CA SER A 331 24.41 11.96 -1.28
C SER A 331 24.39 11.61 0.23
N GLY A 332 23.24 11.72 0.92
CA GLY A 332 23.10 11.33 2.33
C GLY A 332 22.66 9.85 2.53
N PRO A 333 22.55 9.36 3.79
CA PRO A 333 22.22 7.96 4.11
C PRO A 333 20.93 7.45 3.45
N LEU A 334 19.96 8.35 3.25
CA LEU A 334 18.72 8.04 2.53
C LEU A 334 18.93 7.77 1.03
N ALA A 335 20.09 8.04 0.40
CA ALA A 335 20.32 7.74 -1.02
C ALA A 335 20.38 6.23 -1.29
N GLU A 336 20.87 5.45 -0.32
CA GLU A 336 20.90 3.98 -0.34
C GLU A 336 19.54 3.40 0.06
N PHE A 337 18.92 3.93 1.12
CA PHE A 337 17.58 3.51 1.61
C PHE A 337 16.40 4.18 0.91
N ARG A 338 16.68 4.97 -0.12
CA ARG A 338 15.68 5.45 -1.06
C ARG A 338 15.12 4.19 -1.68
N SER A 339 14.05 3.68 -1.05
CA SER A 339 13.03 2.76 -1.54
C SER A 339 12.31 3.43 -2.70
N VAL A 340 13.09 4.07 -3.57
CA VAL A 340 12.71 4.77 -4.75
C VAL A 340 13.74 4.45 -5.84
N LEU A 341 13.25 3.94 -6.95
CA LEU A 341 14.02 3.71 -8.16
C LEU A 341 13.99 4.99 -8.98
N LYS A 342 15.15 5.54 -9.28
CA LYS A 342 15.26 6.58 -10.31
C LYS A 342 15.24 5.90 -11.65
N ILE A 343 14.15 6.09 -12.38
CA ILE A 343 13.95 5.53 -13.71
C ILE A 343 14.04 6.66 -14.71
N VAL A 344 14.86 6.45 -15.70
CA VAL A 344 15.13 7.36 -16.79
C VAL A 344 14.21 7.03 -17.95
N VAL A 345 13.44 8.00 -18.41
CA VAL A 345 12.46 7.82 -19.47
C VAL A 345 12.81 8.77 -20.60
N PRO A 346 13.24 8.26 -21.77
CA PRO A 346 13.58 9.10 -22.90
C PRO A 346 12.31 9.65 -23.54
N ASP A 347 12.30 10.95 -23.82
CA ASP A 347 11.29 11.61 -24.64
C ASP A 347 11.75 11.64 -26.10
N GLU A 348 11.24 10.71 -26.90
CA GLU A 348 11.57 10.56 -28.31
C GLU A 348 11.18 11.78 -29.17
N ARG A 349 10.23 12.62 -28.72
CA ARG A 349 9.79 13.81 -29.49
C ARG A 349 10.75 14.98 -29.35
N ASN A 350 11.39 15.10 -28.18
CA ASN A 350 12.23 16.24 -27.82
C ASN A 350 13.70 15.86 -27.67
N GLY A 351 14.06 14.58 -27.80
CA GLY A 351 15.43 14.09 -27.60
C GLY A 351 15.94 14.31 -26.17
N SER A 352 15.03 14.41 -25.20
CA SER A 352 15.36 14.74 -23.81
C SER A 352 15.18 13.53 -22.90
N ILE A 353 15.79 13.58 -21.72
CA ILE A 353 15.75 12.49 -20.76
C ILE A 353 14.99 12.94 -19.52
N LEU A 354 13.87 12.27 -19.23
CA LEU A 354 13.03 12.55 -18.08
C LEU A 354 13.36 11.58 -16.94
N THR A 355 13.91 12.09 -15.85
CA THR A 355 14.15 11.26 -14.64
C THR A 355 12.89 11.23 -13.78
N LYS A 356 12.38 10.03 -13.48
CA LYS A 356 11.25 9.80 -12.59
C LYS A 356 11.66 8.92 -11.42
N THR A 357 11.56 9.50 -10.23
CA THR A 357 11.69 8.77 -8.97
C THR A 357 10.39 8.01 -8.68
N LEU A 358 10.45 6.69 -8.58
CA LEU A 358 9.34 5.81 -8.22
C LEU A 358 9.59 5.14 -6.88
N PRO A 359 8.67 5.17 -5.91
CA PRO A 359 8.82 4.33 -4.73
C PRO A 359 8.76 2.85 -5.13
N ILE A 360 9.66 2.03 -4.58
CA ILE A 360 9.82 0.59 -4.80
C ILE A 360 9.94 -0.11 -3.46
N ARG A 361 9.47 -1.35 -3.37
CA ARG A 361 9.59 -2.17 -2.15
C ARG A 361 10.68 -3.22 -2.26
N PRO A 362 11.17 -3.70 -1.10
CA PRO A 362 11.87 -4.98 -1.05
C PRO A 362 11.01 -6.04 -1.74
N ASN A 363 11.59 -6.80 -2.68
CA ASN A 363 10.92 -7.83 -3.51
C ASN A 363 9.93 -7.32 -4.57
N MET A 364 9.93 -6.03 -4.91
CA MET A 364 9.09 -5.53 -6.01
C MET A 364 9.63 -5.99 -7.35
N THR A 365 8.80 -6.70 -8.13
CA THR A 365 9.20 -7.24 -9.43
C THR A 365 9.32 -6.15 -10.50
N THR A 366 10.19 -6.36 -11.48
CA THR A 366 10.34 -5.51 -12.68
C THR A 366 8.98 -5.25 -13.33
N LYS A 367 8.14 -6.27 -13.42
CA LYS A 367 6.78 -6.16 -13.97
C LYS A 367 5.93 -5.13 -13.24
N ASP A 368 5.99 -5.08 -11.91
CA ASP A 368 5.22 -4.12 -11.14
C ASP A 368 5.80 -2.71 -11.22
N VAL A 369 7.12 -2.59 -11.31
CA VAL A 369 7.80 -1.32 -11.58
C VAL A 369 7.40 -0.75 -12.96
N CYS A 370 7.39 -1.59 -14.00
CA CYS A 370 6.95 -1.24 -15.36
C CYS A 370 5.51 -0.69 -15.37
N LYS A 371 4.58 -1.33 -14.64
CA LYS A 371 3.19 -0.85 -14.53
C LYS A 371 3.11 0.54 -13.90
N ILE A 372 3.88 0.79 -12.84
CA ILE A 372 3.88 2.08 -12.15
C ILE A 372 4.46 3.17 -13.04
N ILE A 373 5.60 2.93 -13.70
CA ILE A 373 6.24 3.95 -14.54
C ILE A 373 5.40 4.25 -15.78
N ALA A 374 4.82 3.23 -16.43
CA ALA A 374 3.94 3.40 -17.57
C ALA A 374 2.76 4.32 -17.23
N HIS A 375 2.13 4.11 -16.07
CA HIS A 375 1.04 4.95 -15.61
C HIS A 375 1.51 6.38 -15.29
N LYS A 376 2.65 6.53 -14.61
CA LYS A 376 3.18 7.84 -14.20
C LYS A 376 3.58 8.71 -15.40
N VAL A 377 4.08 8.10 -16.46
CA VAL A 377 4.48 8.78 -17.71
C VAL A 377 3.32 8.88 -18.70
N ARG A 378 2.20 8.20 -18.45
CA ARG A 378 1.02 8.13 -19.33
C ARG A 378 1.34 7.51 -20.70
N ILE A 379 2.10 6.41 -20.70
CA ILE A 379 2.39 5.65 -21.92
C ILE A 379 1.14 4.90 -22.36
N THR A 380 0.80 5.00 -23.64
CA THR A 380 -0.37 4.37 -24.25
C THR A 380 -0.20 2.87 -24.45
N ASN A 381 0.98 2.42 -24.89
CA ASN A 381 1.29 1.00 -25.14
C ASN A 381 2.43 0.51 -24.23
N PRO A 382 2.15 0.18 -22.96
CA PRO A 382 3.18 -0.27 -22.03
C PRO A 382 3.82 -1.61 -22.42
N GLN A 383 3.15 -2.46 -23.22
CA GLN A 383 3.72 -3.73 -23.68
C GLN A 383 4.92 -3.57 -24.64
N ASP A 384 5.05 -2.41 -25.28
CA ASP A 384 6.15 -2.14 -26.22
C ASP A 384 7.40 -1.61 -25.49
N TYR A 385 7.34 -1.48 -24.16
CA TYR A 385 8.38 -0.92 -23.32
C TYR A 385 8.88 -1.95 -22.32
N ALA A 386 10.17 -1.85 -21.99
CA ALA A 386 10.79 -2.67 -20.97
C ALA A 386 11.69 -1.82 -20.06
N LEU A 387 11.96 -2.34 -18.87
CA LEU A 387 12.92 -1.74 -17.95
C LEU A 387 14.30 -2.33 -18.23
N TYR A 388 15.25 -1.45 -18.49
CA TYR A 388 16.65 -1.77 -18.73
C TYR A 388 17.48 -1.35 -17.53
N LYS A 389 18.46 -2.16 -17.16
CA LYS A 389 19.58 -1.73 -16.33
C LYS A 389 20.72 -1.22 -17.23
N LEU A 390 21.32 -0.13 -16.82
CA LEU A 390 22.44 0.53 -17.49
C LEU A 390 23.65 0.47 -16.55
N ILE A 391 24.69 -0.24 -16.96
CA ILE A 391 25.95 -0.38 -16.22
C ILE A 391 27.10 -0.08 -17.18
N ASP A 392 27.93 0.92 -16.89
CA ASP A 392 29.11 1.26 -17.68
C ASP A 392 28.87 1.45 -19.20
N GLY A 393 27.64 1.84 -19.59
CA GLY A 393 27.23 2.02 -20.99
C GLY A 393 26.61 0.79 -21.66
N GLU A 394 26.56 -0.36 -20.98
CA GLU A 394 25.85 -1.55 -21.45
C GLU A 394 24.38 -1.54 -20.98
N GLU A 395 23.47 -1.81 -21.91
CA GLU A 395 22.03 -1.95 -21.64
C GLU A 395 21.67 -3.43 -21.52
N THR A 396 21.05 -3.83 -20.40
CA THR A 396 20.48 -5.18 -20.27
C THR A 396 19.00 -5.08 -19.92
N ILE A 397 18.16 -5.81 -20.64
CA ILE A 397 16.74 -5.92 -20.33
C ILE A 397 16.56 -6.71 -19.02
N LEU A 398 15.70 -6.21 -18.14
CA LEU A 398 15.32 -6.91 -16.92
C LEU A 398 14.13 -7.83 -17.18
N ALA A 399 14.21 -9.07 -16.70
CA ALA A 399 13.11 -10.01 -16.76
C ALA A 399 11.99 -9.61 -15.79
N ASP A 400 10.76 -9.98 -16.13
CA ASP A 400 9.54 -9.65 -15.35
C ASP A 400 9.62 -10.07 -13.87
N SER A 401 10.33 -11.15 -13.56
CA SER A 401 10.46 -11.73 -12.21
C SER A 401 11.63 -11.17 -11.40
N GLU A 402 12.52 -10.40 -12.01
CA GLU A 402 13.66 -9.81 -11.30
C GLU A 402 13.22 -8.67 -10.38
N CYS A 403 14.01 -8.38 -9.36
CA CYS A 403 13.76 -7.28 -8.42
C CYS A 403 14.79 -6.17 -8.65
N PRO A 404 14.40 -5.01 -9.23
CA PRO A 404 15.33 -3.91 -9.51
C PRO A 404 16.04 -3.37 -8.26
N GLN A 405 15.42 -3.51 -7.08
CA GLN A 405 16.03 -3.09 -5.82
C GLN A 405 17.22 -3.98 -5.42
N ASP A 406 17.08 -5.30 -5.55
CA ASP A 406 18.14 -6.26 -5.21
C ASP A 406 19.32 -6.11 -6.17
N ILE A 407 19.02 -5.87 -7.46
CA ILE A 407 20.03 -5.57 -8.48
C ILE A 407 20.79 -4.30 -8.13
N LYS A 408 20.08 -3.24 -7.72
CA LYS A 408 20.70 -1.99 -7.28
C LYS A 408 21.56 -2.19 -6.03
N GLY A 409 21.10 -2.97 -5.06
CA GLY A 409 21.84 -3.29 -3.83
C GLY A 409 23.14 -4.03 -4.13
N ASN A 410 23.05 -5.17 -4.81
CA ASN A 410 24.21 -5.99 -5.17
C ASN A 410 25.27 -5.23 -5.98
N LEU A 411 24.84 -4.32 -6.87
CA LEU A 411 25.76 -3.53 -7.70
C LEU A 411 26.42 -2.38 -6.92
N SER A 412 25.70 -1.81 -5.95
CA SER A 412 26.24 -0.77 -5.05
C SER A 412 27.34 -1.35 -4.15
N ASP A 413 27.16 -2.59 -3.67
CA ASP A 413 28.19 -3.30 -2.89
C ASP A 413 29.46 -3.60 -3.70
N THR A 414 29.34 -3.75 -5.02
CA THR A 414 30.49 -3.88 -5.94
C THR A 414 31.07 -2.55 -6.44
N GLY A 415 30.56 -1.40 -5.96
CA GLY A 415 31.06 -0.07 -6.32
C GLY A 415 30.71 0.40 -7.74
N LYS A 416 29.74 -0.26 -8.41
CA LYS A 416 29.31 0.10 -9.78
C LYS A 416 28.02 0.92 -9.76
N HIS A 417 27.98 2.00 -10.52
CA HIS A 417 26.79 2.85 -10.62
C HIS A 417 25.77 2.25 -11.61
N CYS A 418 24.60 1.84 -11.12
CA CYS A 418 23.51 1.31 -11.93
C CYS A 418 22.42 2.36 -12.14
N MET A 419 22.07 2.63 -13.39
CA MET A 419 20.93 3.46 -13.77
C MET A 419 19.83 2.58 -14.37
N PHE A 420 18.56 2.92 -14.14
CA PHE A 420 17.43 2.18 -14.74
C PHE A 420 16.77 3.04 -15.80
N ALA A 421 16.52 2.48 -16.98
CA ALA A 421 15.86 3.17 -18.08
C ALA A 421 14.60 2.44 -18.51
N TYR A 422 13.51 3.16 -18.69
CA TYR A 422 12.26 2.60 -19.22
C TYR A 422 12.05 3.15 -20.64
N LYS A 423 12.28 2.30 -21.64
CA LYS A 423 12.26 2.66 -23.07
C LYS A 423 11.58 1.58 -23.91
N ARG A 424 11.29 1.90 -25.17
CA ARG A 424 10.76 0.92 -26.13
C ARG A 424 11.79 -0.17 -26.40
N ILE A 425 11.32 -1.41 -26.57
CA ILE A 425 12.18 -2.61 -26.68
C ILE A 425 13.20 -2.47 -27.83
N ASP A 426 12.82 -1.83 -28.94
CA ASP A 426 13.68 -1.64 -30.12
C ASP A 426 14.33 -0.24 -30.22
N ALA A 427 14.13 0.64 -29.23
CA ALA A 427 14.68 1.99 -29.29
C ALA A 427 16.21 1.97 -29.09
N LYS A 428 16.95 2.46 -30.09
CA LYS A 428 18.40 2.65 -30.03
C LYS A 428 18.71 4.05 -29.52
N ILE A 429 19.13 4.16 -28.27
CA ILE A 429 19.35 5.44 -27.59
C ILE A 429 20.80 5.51 -27.16
N ALA A 430 21.49 6.60 -27.52
CA ALA A 430 22.80 6.89 -26.99
C ALA A 430 22.64 7.58 -25.63
N TRP A 431 22.91 6.87 -24.54
CA TRP A 431 22.84 7.44 -23.20
C TRP A 431 24.01 8.40 -22.95
N PRO A 432 23.79 9.48 -22.16
CA PRO A 432 24.87 10.34 -21.73
C PRO A 432 25.89 9.53 -20.92
N LYS A 433 27.17 9.66 -21.27
CA LYS A 433 28.26 9.08 -20.47
C LYS A 433 28.26 9.77 -19.11
N ASN A 434 28.25 9.00 -18.02
CA ASN A 434 28.45 9.56 -16.68
C ASN A 434 29.81 10.27 -16.66
N THR A 435 29.82 11.60 -16.74
CA THR A 435 30.97 12.41 -16.37
C THR A 435 31.01 12.43 -14.85
N SER A 436 31.53 11.36 -14.26
CA SER A 436 32.03 11.41 -12.90
C SER A 436 33.34 12.21 -12.94
N GLN A 437 33.26 13.51 -12.68
CA GLN A 437 34.36 14.31 -12.14
C GLN A 437 33.96 14.80 -10.77
#